data_AF-W5SXL8-F1
#
_entry.id   AF-W5SXL8-F1
#
_cell.length_a   1.000
_cell.length_b   1.000
_cell.length_c   1.000
_cell.angle_alpha   90.00
_cell.angle_beta   90.00
_cell.angle_gamma   90.00
#
_symmetry.space_group_name_H-M   'P 1'
#
loop_
_entity.id
_entity.type
_entity.pdbx_description
1 polymer ?
#
loop_
_entity_poly.entity_id
_entity_poly.type
_entity_poly.pdbx_seq_one_letter_code
_entity_poly.pdbx_strand_id
1 'polypeptide(L)'
;MAVLARTSSDANTGSAAKLAGEVAKADPWAMINKIKDANTDSTNVSGANNEVGVLAIGTASSDAGARSSADLAAAVALKAMTKGGQFNANTDAEVVKGATVSAVNKVLGILDLIIRKTVLKKLEEVGDKVKEIQYSETAGEATQGGIT
;
A
#
# COMPACT_ATOMS: atom_id res chain seq x y z
N MET A 1 17.35 -9.25 9.45
CA MET A 1 17.46 -8.40 8.24
C MET A 1 17.34 -6.97 8.72
N ALA A 2 18.42 -6.21 8.78
CA ALA A 2 18.43 -4.94 9.51
C ALA A 2 18.21 -3.67 8.64
N VAL A 3 17.86 -3.81 7.35
CA VAL A 3 17.75 -2.67 6.39
C VAL A 3 16.68 -1.63 6.78
N LEU A 4 15.67 -2.04 7.56
CA LEU A 4 14.58 -1.17 8.01
C LEU A 4 14.92 -0.31 9.25
N ALA A 5 16.04 -0.55 9.94
CA ALA A 5 16.36 0.20 11.16
C ALA A 5 17.08 1.51 10.88
N ARG A 6 16.81 2.52 11.72
CA ARG A 6 17.48 3.83 11.68
C ARG A 6 18.92 3.78 12.20
N THR A 7 19.30 2.75 12.96
CA THR A 7 20.59 2.69 13.70
C THR A 7 21.27 1.31 13.72
N SER A 8 20.78 0.30 13.00
CA SER A 8 21.37 -1.05 13.05
C SER A 8 22.62 -1.12 12.16
N SER A 9 23.77 -1.40 12.74
CA SER A 9 25.05 -1.63 12.04
C SER A 9 25.07 -2.91 11.17
N ASP A 10 23.97 -3.68 11.15
CA ASP A 10 23.94 -5.07 10.68
C ASP A 10 23.24 -5.24 9.33
N ALA A 11 23.43 -4.26 8.42
CA ALA A 11 23.16 -4.47 7.00
C ALA A 11 24.25 -5.40 6.43
N ASN A 12 24.18 -6.69 6.77
CA ASN A 12 25.13 -7.70 6.28
C ASN A 12 25.06 -7.80 4.76
N THR A 13 26.19 -8.12 4.13
CA THR A 13 26.31 -8.39 2.68
C THR A 13 25.19 -9.31 2.20
N GLY A 14 24.42 -8.87 1.21
CA GLY A 14 23.29 -9.62 0.64
C GLY A 14 21.94 -9.37 1.31
N SER A 15 21.87 -8.56 2.38
CA SER A 15 20.59 -8.15 2.98
C SER A 15 19.75 -7.33 2.00
N ALA A 16 20.37 -6.45 1.21
CA ALA A 16 19.63 -5.66 0.22
C ALA A 16 19.06 -6.53 -0.92
N ALA A 17 19.81 -7.53 -1.38
CA ALA A 17 19.32 -8.49 -2.38
C ALA A 17 18.14 -9.31 -1.84
N LYS A 18 18.21 -9.76 -0.58
CA LYS A 18 17.07 -10.42 0.09
C LYS A 18 15.86 -9.49 0.19
N LEU A 19 16.07 -8.21 0.53
CA LEU A 19 15.00 -7.22 0.61
C LEU A 19 14.30 -7.07 -0.75
N ALA A 20 15.08 -6.87 -1.81
CA ALA A 20 14.57 -6.78 -3.17
C ALA A 20 13.80 -8.05 -3.56
N GLY A 21 14.31 -9.22 -3.20
CA GLY A 21 13.63 -10.50 -3.37
C GLY A 21 12.28 -10.53 -2.66
N GLU A 22 12.20 -10.21 -1.37
CA GLU A 22 10.95 -10.18 -0.62
C GLU A 22 9.93 -9.17 -1.19
N VAL A 23 10.40 -7.97 -1.56
CA VAL A 23 9.55 -6.95 -2.20
C VAL A 23 9.00 -7.44 -3.54
N ALA A 24 9.82 -8.14 -4.34
CA ALA A 24 9.38 -8.68 -5.63
C ALA A 24 8.24 -9.69 -5.46
N LYS A 25 8.32 -10.58 -4.46
CA LYS A 25 7.31 -11.60 -4.15
C LYS A 25 6.01 -11.02 -3.59
N ALA A 26 6.08 -9.89 -2.91
CA ALA A 26 4.95 -9.36 -2.15
C ALA A 26 3.77 -9.00 -3.07
N ASP A 27 2.59 -9.51 -2.71
CA ASP A 27 1.33 -9.20 -3.37
C ASP A 27 0.86 -7.78 -3.00
N PRO A 28 0.58 -6.90 -4.00
CA PRO A 28 0.15 -5.53 -3.73
C PRO A 28 -1.13 -5.43 -2.90
N TRP A 29 -2.09 -6.33 -3.10
CA TRP A 29 -3.36 -6.32 -2.34
C TRP A 29 -3.13 -6.65 -0.87
N ALA A 30 -2.29 -7.64 -0.59
CA ALA A 30 -1.84 -7.96 0.76
C ALA A 30 -1.11 -6.76 1.38
N MET A 31 -0.21 -6.10 0.63
CA MET A 31 0.54 -4.95 1.14
C MET A 31 -0.37 -3.79 1.57
N ILE A 32 -1.33 -3.37 0.74
CA ILE A 32 -2.24 -2.27 1.11
C ILE A 32 -3.13 -2.67 2.29
N ASN A 33 -3.55 -3.93 2.37
CA ASN A 33 -4.31 -4.44 3.51
C ASN A 33 -3.49 -4.36 4.81
N LYS A 34 -2.21 -4.73 4.77
CA LYS A 34 -1.32 -4.61 5.94
C LYS A 34 -1.05 -3.16 6.34
N ILE A 35 -0.95 -2.24 5.39
CA ILE A 35 -0.79 -0.79 5.68
C ILE A 35 -2.05 -0.23 6.34
N LYS A 36 -3.23 -0.61 5.83
CA LYS A 36 -4.52 -0.20 6.39
C LYS A 36 -4.67 -0.61 7.86
N ASP A 37 -4.14 -1.78 8.22
CA ASP A 37 -4.19 -2.34 9.58
C ASP A 37 -2.91 -2.05 10.40
N ALA A 38 -2.05 -1.13 9.96
CA ALA A 38 -0.75 -0.90 10.60
C ALA A 38 -0.87 -0.21 11.97
N ASN A 39 -0.25 -0.79 13.00
CA ASN A 39 -0.14 -0.24 14.35
C ASN A 39 1.25 0.37 14.61
N THR A 40 1.31 1.56 15.22
CA THR A 40 2.53 2.34 15.51
C THR A 40 2.88 2.46 17.00
N ASP A 41 2.31 1.65 17.87
CA ASP A 41 2.38 1.83 19.32
C ASP A 41 3.74 1.41 19.91
N SER A 42 4.56 0.65 19.18
CA SER A 42 5.90 0.25 19.64
C SER A 42 7.01 1.09 19.03
N THR A 43 7.90 1.60 19.88
CA THR A 43 9.09 2.37 19.47
C THR A 43 10.34 1.51 19.31
N ASN A 44 10.35 0.30 19.87
CA ASN A 44 11.47 -0.66 19.79
C ASN A 44 11.00 -1.95 19.13
N VAL A 45 11.72 -2.40 18.11
CA VAL A 45 11.32 -3.55 17.28
C VAL A 45 12.41 -4.61 17.37
N SER A 46 12.04 -5.79 17.85
CA SER A 46 12.93 -6.95 17.98
C SER A 46 12.23 -8.24 17.54
N GLY A 47 13.00 -9.30 17.31
CA GLY A 47 12.48 -10.58 16.84
C GLY A 47 11.99 -10.56 15.39
N ALA A 48 11.58 -11.73 14.89
CA ALA A 48 11.28 -11.94 13.47
C ALA A 48 9.80 -11.81 13.08
N ASN A 49 8.90 -11.47 14.01
CA ASN A 49 7.44 -11.58 13.81
C ASN A 49 6.73 -10.23 13.99
N ASN A 50 7.30 -9.17 13.42
CA ASN A 50 6.77 -7.83 13.57
C ASN A 50 5.80 -7.45 12.46
N GLU A 51 4.90 -6.54 12.80
CA GLU A 51 3.89 -5.98 11.91
C GLU A 51 4.38 -4.68 11.24
N VAL A 52 3.64 -4.23 10.23
CA VAL A 52 4.06 -3.15 9.32
C VAL A 52 4.38 -1.84 10.02
N GLY A 53 3.47 -1.35 10.88
CA GLY A 53 3.60 -0.02 11.45
C GLY A 53 4.81 0.10 12.37
N VAL A 54 5.00 -0.86 13.28
CA VAL A 54 6.18 -0.91 14.16
C VAL A 54 7.47 -1.01 13.35
N LEU A 55 7.53 -1.82 12.28
CA LEU A 55 8.70 -1.90 11.41
C LEU A 55 8.97 -0.61 10.63
N ALA A 56 7.93 0.13 10.27
CA ALA A 56 8.07 1.36 9.50
C ALA A 56 8.61 2.52 10.35
N ILE A 57 8.11 2.67 11.57
CA ILE A 57 8.41 3.84 12.42
C ILE A 57 9.35 3.55 13.59
N GLY A 58 9.43 2.31 14.03
CA GLY A 58 10.19 1.91 15.21
C GLY A 58 11.70 1.87 14.98
N THR A 59 12.43 1.83 16.09
CA THR A 59 13.88 1.61 16.12
C THR A 59 14.12 0.11 16.18
N ALA A 60 14.60 -0.47 15.08
CA ALA A 60 14.86 -1.90 14.99
C ALA A 60 16.20 -2.30 15.61
N SER A 61 16.20 -3.39 16.36
CA SER A 61 17.39 -4.14 16.75
C SER A 61 17.91 -4.98 15.56
N SER A 62 19.05 -5.64 15.77
CA SER A 62 19.71 -6.47 14.76
C SER A 62 18.89 -7.67 14.28
N ASP A 63 18.05 -8.20 15.17
CA ASP A 63 17.18 -9.37 14.96
C ASP A 63 15.77 -9.01 14.46
N ALA A 64 15.47 -7.71 14.28
CA ALA A 64 14.18 -7.27 13.77
C ALA A 64 13.89 -7.87 12.37
N GLY A 65 12.70 -8.46 12.25
CA GLY A 65 12.20 -9.07 11.03
C GLY A 65 10.67 -9.00 10.97
N ALA A 66 10.15 -9.13 9.74
CA ALA A 66 8.73 -9.10 9.46
C ALA A 66 8.13 -10.51 9.45
N ARG A 67 6.86 -10.61 9.85
CA ARG A 67 6.10 -11.87 9.84
C ARG A 67 5.96 -12.48 8.44
N SER A 68 5.89 -11.66 7.40
CA SER A 68 5.72 -12.10 6.02
C SER A 68 6.39 -11.17 5.03
N SER A 69 6.56 -11.61 3.78
CA SER A 69 7.04 -10.76 2.68
C SER A 69 6.14 -9.55 2.45
N ALA A 70 4.82 -9.71 2.63
CA ALA A 70 3.87 -8.60 2.53
C ALA A 70 4.04 -7.60 3.68
N ASP A 71 4.23 -8.08 4.93
CA ASP A 71 4.53 -7.20 6.07
C ASP A 71 5.86 -6.45 5.85
N LEU A 72 6.89 -7.13 5.33
CA LEU A 72 8.18 -6.50 5.04
C LEU A 72 8.06 -5.42 3.96
N ALA A 73 7.48 -5.76 2.81
CA ALA A 73 7.35 -4.85 1.68
C ALA A 73 6.44 -3.66 2.00
N ALA A 74 5.35 -3.90 2.75
CA ALA A 74 4.49 -2.85 3.26
C ALA A 74 5.22 -1.93 4.23
N ALA A 75 6.04 -2.47 5.14
CA ALA A 75 6.84 -1.66 6.06
C ALA A 75 7.87 -0.81 5.33
N VAL A 76 8.52 -1.36 4.30
CA VAL A 76 9.42 -0.60 3.41
C VAL A 76 8.67 0.54 2.72
N ALA A 77 7.53 0.26 2.10
CA ALA A 77 6.74 1.28 1.43
C ALA A 77 6.28 2.38 2.41
N LEU A 78 5.73 1.98 3.56
CA LEU A 78 5.25 2.90 4.59
C LEU A 78 6.39 3.76 5.16
N LYS A 79 7.55 3.15 5.46
CA LYS A 79 8.74 3.88 5.93
C LYS A 79 9.19 4.90 4.90
N ALA A 80 9.24 4.54 3.62
CA ALA A 80 9.67 5.44 2.55
C ALA A 80 8.72 6.62 2.33
N MET A 81 7.42 6.42 2.54
CA MET A 81 6.41 7.47 2.44
C MET A 81 6.33 8.33 3.71
N THR A 82 6.81 7.83 4.86
CA THR A 82 6.78 8.54 6.13
C THR A 82 7.83 9.64 6.17
N LYS A 83 7.46 10.83 6.67
CA LYS A 83 8.37 11.96 6.84
C LYS A 83 9.58 11.56 7.69
N GLY A 84 10.79 11.73 7.16
CA GLY A 84 12.03 11.38 7.84
C GLY A 84 12.35 9.88 7.85
N GLY A 85 11.61 9.07 7.08
CA GLY A 85 11.94 7.66 6.87
C GLY A 85 13.28 7.49 6.16
N GLN A 86 14.15 6.68 6.75
CA GLN A 86 15.50 6.39 6.25
C GLN A 86 15.78 4.90 6.35
N PHE A 87 16.55 4.37 5.41
CA PHE A 87 17.00 2.99 5.40
C PHE A 87 18.49 2.94 5.68
N ASN A 88 18.92 1.95 6.46
CA ASN A 88 20.34 1.66 6.54
C ASN A 88 20.75 0.77 5.36
N ALA A 89 21.46 1.35 4.42
CA ALA A 89 22.03 0.67 3.27
C ALA A 89 23.51 1.00 3.25
N ASN A 90 24.36 0.03 3.60
CA ASN A 90 25.81 0.19 3.60
C ASN A 90 26.33 0.27 2.14
N THR A 91 26.96 -0.78 1.63
CA THR A 91 27.46 -0.81 0.24
C THR A 91 26.35 -1.02 -0.81
N ASP A 92 25.12 -1.32 -0.41
CA ASP A 92 24.03 -1.75 -1.30
C ASP A 92 22.93 -0.67 -1.50
N ALA A 93 23.28 0.60 -1.39
CA ALA A 93 22.32 1.72 -1.43
C ALA A 93 21.38 1.71 -2.64
N GLU A 94 21.90 1.44 -3.84
CA GLU A 94 21.09 1.39 -5.07
C GLU A 94 20.09 0.22 -5.09
N VAL A 95 20.45 -0.93 -4.52
CA VAL A 95 19.55 -2.09 -4.42
C VAL A 95 18.43 -1.80 -3.43
N VAL A 96 18.75 -1.18 -2.29
CA VAL A 96 17.74 -0.75 -1.30
C VAL A 96 16.81 0.29 -1.91
N LYS A 97 17.35 1.28 -2.63
CA LYS A 97 16.55 2.27 -3.35
C LYS A 97 15.62 1.63 -4.37
N GLY A 98 16.11 0.71 -5.19
CA GLY A 98 15.29 -0.03 -6.16
C GLY A 98 14.17 -0.83 -5.49
N ALA A 99 14.47 -1.55 -4.42
CA ALA A 99 13.48 -2.28 -3.62
C ALA A 99 12.44 -1.32 -3.01
N THR A 100 12.88 -0.19 -2.47
CA THR A 100 12.01 0.82 -1.87
C THR A 100 11.07 1.45 -2.89
N VAL A 101 11.58 1.87 -4.04
CA VAL A 101 10.75 2.44 -5.13
C VAL A 101 9.74 1.40 -5.64
N SER A 102 10.18 0.15 -5.82
CA SER A 102 9.29 -0.94 -6.23
C SER A 102 8.17 -1.18 -5.22
N ALA A 103 8.48 -1.20 -3.93
CA ALA A 103 7.48 -1.37 -2.87
C ALA A 103 6.45 -0.21 -2.87
N VAL A 104 6.91 1.04 -2.97
CA VAL A 104 6.02 2.21 -3.04
C VAL A 104 5.13 2.16 -4.28
N ASN A 105 5.69 1.86 -5.45
CA ASN A 105 4.93 1.79 -6.70
C ASN A 105 3.85 0.69 -6.67
N LYS A 106 4.13 -0.46 -6.04
CA LYS A 106 3.12 -1.51 -5.83
C LYS A 106 1.94 -1.02 -4.99
N VAL A 107 2.20 -0.34 -3.87
CA VAL A 107 1.15 0.21 -3.00
C VAL A 107 0.34 1.29 -3.70
N LEU A 108 0.99 2.24 -4.36
CA LEU A 108 0.30 3.32 -5.06
C LEU A 108 -0.49 2.81 -6.28
N GLY A 109 0.06 1.83 -7.01
CA GLY A 109 -0.63 1.21 -8.15
C GLY A 109 -1.91 0.51 -7.74
N ILE A 110 -1.91 -0.24 -6.62
CA ILE A 110 -3.13 -0.88 -6.14
C ILE A 110 -4.12 0.13 -5.54
N LEU A 111 -3.63 1.18 -4.87
CA LEU A 111 -4.47 2.26 -4.35
C LEU A 111 -5.22 2.99 -5.49
N ASP A 112 -4.52 3.33 -6.59
CA ASP A 112 -5.14 3.93 -7.78
C ASP A 112 -6.23 3.02 -8.36
N LEU A 113 -5.96 1.71 -8.47
CA LEU A 113 -6.94 0.74 -8.95
C LEU A 113 -8.19 0.69 -8.06
N ILE A 114 -8.02 0.68 -6.74
CA ILE A 114 -9.12 0.67 -5.76
C ILE A 114 -9.99 1.92 -5.92
N ILE A 115 -9.36 3.10 -6.01
CA ILE A 115 -10.06 4.38 -6.15
C ILE A 115 -10.84 4.39 -7.46
N ARG A 116 -10.22 4.03 -8.59
CA ARG A 116 -10.88 4.01 -9.91
C ARG A 116 -12.09 3.09 -9.94
N LYS A 117 -11.95 1.85 -9.45
CA LYS A 117 -13.07 0.89 -9.40
C LYS A 117 -14.22 1.41 -8.54
N THR A 118 -13.90 2.05 -7.42
CA THR A 118 -14.89 2.62 -6.51
C THR A 118 -15.65 3.77 -7.17
N VAL A 119 -14.93 4.71 -7.80
CA VAL A 119 -15.53 5.86 -8.49
C VAL A 119 -16.37 5.40 -9.68
N LEU A 120 -15.87 4.48 -10.52
CA LEU A 120 -16.60 3.97 -11.68
C LEU A 120 -17.92 3.32 -11.28
N LYS A 121 -17.92 2.48 -10.25
CA LYS A 121 -19.15 1.86 -9.73
C LYS A 121 -20.19 2.91 -9.30
N LYS A 122 -19.75 3.99 -8.64
CA LYS A 122 -20.65 5.08 -8.24
C LYS A 122 -21.15 5.92 -9.41
N LEU A 123 -20.34 6.14 -10.45
CA LEU A 123 -20.77 6.81 -11.66
C LEU A 123 -21.77 5.98 -12.47
N GLU A 124 -21.59 4.65 -12.51
CA GLU A 124 -22.54 3.72 -13.13
C GLU A 124 -23.90 3.76 -12.42
N GLU A 125 -23.91 3.68 -11.08
CA GLU A 125 -25.13 3.84 -10.27
C GLU A 125 -25.86 5.17 -10.55
N VAL A 126 -25.13 6.28 -10.72
CA VAL A 126 -25.72 7.58 -11.07
C VAL A 126 -26.28 7.57 -12.50
N GLY A 127 -25.53 7.03 -13.46
CA GLY A 127 -25.96 6.94 -14.85
C GLY A 127 -27.27 6.16 -15.02
N ASP A 128 -27.44 5.07 -14.27
CA ASP A 128 -28.66 4.27 -14.32
C ASP A 128 -29.87 4.99 -13.73
N LYS A 129 -29.68 5.71 -12.61
CA LYS A 129 -30.74 6.56 -12.05
C LYS A 129 -31.14 7.71 -12.99
N VAL A 130 -30.17 8.31 -13.68
CA VAL A 130 -30.45 9.36 -14.67
C VAL A 130 -31.27 8.81 -15.84
N LYS A 131 -30.98 7.60 -16.32
CA LYS A 131 -31.80 6.93 -17.33
C LYS A 131 -33.23 6.72 -16.81
N GLU A 132 -33.39 6.21 -15.59
CA GLU A 132 -34.71 5.97 -14.97
C GLU A 132 -35.57 7.25 -14.90
N ILE A 133 -34.98 8.39 -14.52
CA ILE A 133 -35.68 9.69 -14.49
C ILE A 133 -36.12 10.12 -15.90
N GLN A 134 -35.22 10.05 -16.88
CA GLN A 134 -35.52 10.41 -18.28
C GLN A 134 -36.69 9.58 -18.84
N TYR A 135 -36.72 8.27 -18.56
CA TYR A 135 -37.85 7.42 -18.97
C TYR A 135 -39.15 7.78 -18.24
N SER A 136 -39.09 8.22 -16.99
CA SER A 136 -40.26 8.59 -16.19
C SER A 136 -40.87 9.93 -16.62
N GLU A 137 -40.05 10.91 -17.00
CA GLU A 137 -40.52 12.20 -17.54
C GLU A 137 -41.11 12.04 -18.95
N THR A 138 -40.44 11.28 -19.82
CA THR A 138 -40.90 11.06 -21.22
C THR A 138 -42.25 10.31 -21.27
N ALA A 139 -42.51 9.39 -20.33
CA ALA A 139 -43.79 8.70 -20.24
C ALA A 139 -44.95 9.61 -19.78
N GLY A 140 -44.65 10.71 -19.06
CA GLY A 140 -45.65 11.69 -18.63
C GLY A 140 -46.15 12.60 -19.74
N GLU A 141 -45.32 12.90 -20.74
CA GLU A 141 -45.65 13.83 -21.82
C GLU A 141 -46.46 13.18 -22.97
N ALA A 142 -46.41 11.85 -23.11
CA ALA A 142 -47.11 11.14 -24.19
C ALA A 142 -48.64 11.04 -24.04
N THR A 143 -49.22 11.51 -22.93
CA THR A 143 -50.67 11.34 -22.63
C THR A 143 -51.55 12.57 -22.85
N GLN A 144 -51.01 13.71 -23.30
CA GLN A 144 -51.81 14.94 -23.54
C GLN A 144 -51.96 15.33 -25.02
N GLY A 145 -51.74 14.41 -25.96
CA GLY A 145 -51.81 14.69 -27.41
C GLY A 145 -53.12 14.35 -28.12
N GLY A 146 -54.17 13.86 -27.44
CA GLY A 146 -55.33 13.33 -28.15
C GLY A 146 -56.63 13.29 -27.36
N ILE A 147 -57.21 14.44 -27.04
CA ILE A 147 -58.68 14.57 -26.91
C ILE A 147 -59.10 15.90 -27.54
N THR A 148 -60.16 15.81 -28.35
CA THR A 148 -60.94 16.79 -29.14
C THR A 148 -60.41 17.19 -30.50
#